data_AF-A0A497TC41-F1
#
_entry.id   AF-A0A497TC41-F1
#
_cell.length_a   1.000
_cell.length_b   1.000
_cell.length_c   1.000
_cell.angle_alpha   90.00
_cell.angle_beta   90.00
_cell.angle_gamma   90.00
#
_symmetry.space_group_name_H-M   'P 1'
#
loop_
_entity.id
_entity.type
_entity.pdbx_description
1 polymer ?
#
loop_
_entity_poly.entity_id
_entity_poly.type
_entity_poly.pdbx_seq_one_letter_code
_entity_poly.pdbx_strand_id
1 'polypeptide(L)'
;MGKRHIYQSVGGVTDIREINRKIRKEVARAKTRAQLTELHKRSMYLVTLCHAPAWKEAFRGKIAKMKKAAQEEFTKTARAINRSAEKLGLRADYDTKWGPGR
;
A
#
# COMPACT_ATOMS: atom_id res chain seq x y z
N MET A 1 12.66 -17.59 -13.65
CA MET A 1 12.74 -16.12 -13.88
C MET A 1 12.47 -15.42 -12.55
N GLY A 2 13.49 -14.77 -11.97
CA GLY A 2 13.53 -14.39 -10.56
C GLY A 2 12.37 -13.50 -10.10
N LYS A 3 11.76 -13.86 -8.96
CA LYS A 3 10.86 -12.98 -8.20
C LYS A 3 11.65 -11.73 -7.82
N ARG A 4 11.57 -10.69 -8.63
CA ARG A 4 12.14 -9.38 -8.32
C ARG A 4 11.52 -8.98 -6.98
N HIS A 5 12.33 -8.92 -5.92
CA HIS A 5 11.86 -8.48 -4.61
C HIS A 5 11.52 -6.98 -4.71
N ILE A 6 10.29 -6.67 -5.17
CA ILE A 6 9.80 -5.31 -5.48
C ILE A 6 10.02 -4.36 -4.29
N TYR A 7 10.14 -4.91 -3.08
CA TYR A 7 10.28 -4.18 -1.83
C TYR A 7 11.66 -4.24 -1.19
N GLN A 8 12.63 -5.00 -1.71
CA GLN A 8 14.02 -4.95 -1.23
C GLN A 8 14.73 -3.63 -1.59
N SER A 9 14.19 -2.86 -2.54
CA SER A 9 14.72 -1.57 -2.95
C SER A 9 14.11 -0.37 -2.21
N VAL A 10 13.30 -0.58 -1.16
CA VAL A 10 12.76 0.54 -0.37
C VAL A 10 13.88 1.06 0.52
N GLY A 11 14.39 2.26 0.25
CA GLY A 11 15.42 2.94 1.05
C GLY A 11 14.86 3.89 2.11
N GLY A 12 13.57 4.23 2.04
CA GLY A 12 12.93 5.04 3.07
C GLY A 12 11.53 5.57 2.74
N VAL A 13 11.17 6.67 3.39
CA VAL A 13 9.84 7.32 3.27
C VAL A 13 9.51 7.73 1.83
N THR A 14 10.49 8.25 1.09
CA THR A 14 10.30 8.70 -0.30
C THR A 14 9.84 7.54 -1.19
N ASP A 15 10.44 6.36 -1.04
CA ASP A 15 10.10 5.19 -1.84
C ASP A 15 8.71 4.65 -1.50
N ILE A 16 8.33 4.65 -0.21
CA ILE A 16 6.97 4.28 0.21
C ILE A 16 5.92 5.16 -0.49
N ARG A 17 6.17 6.48 -0.54
CA ARG A 17 5.28 7.44 -1.22
C ARG A 17 5.28 7.23 -2.73
N GLU A 18 6.44 6.99 -3.33
CA GLU A 18 6.54 6.74 -4.77
C GLU A 18 5.84 5.44 -5.20
N ILE A 19 6.03 4.34 -4.46
CA ILE A 19 5.37 3.07 -4.73
C ILE A 19 3.85 3.26 -4.62
N ASN A 20 3.34 3.90 -3.57
CA ASN A 20 1.91 4.15 -3.45
C ASN A 20 1.37 5.10 -4.54
N ARG A 21 2.16 6.08 -4.98
CA ARG A 21 1.81 6.92 -6.14
C ARG A 21 1.70 6.07 -7.42
N LYS A 22 2.60 5.11 -7.64
CA LYS A 22 2.52 4.16 -8.78
C LYS A 22 1.29 3.26 -8.67
N ILE A 23 1.01 2.71 -7.48
CA ILE A 23 -0.20 1.92 -7.21
C ILE A 23 -1.45 2.73 -7.57
N ARG A 24 -1.56 4.00 -7.13
CA ARG A 24 -2.72 4.85 -7.47
C ARG A 24 -2.86 5.11 -8.98
N LYS A 25 -1.76 5.20 -9.74
CA LYS A 25 -1.83 5.27 -11.21
C LYS A 25 -2.36 3.97 -11.82
N GLU A 26 -1.99 2.82 -11.25
CA GLU A 26 -2.54 1.52 -11.66
C GLU A 26 -4.03 1.38 -11.28
N VAL A 27 -4.45 1.92 -10.12
CA VAL A 27 -5.86 1.96 -9.71
C VAL A 27 -6.71 2.67 -10.75
N ALA A 28 -6.25 3.82 -11.27
CA ALA A 28 -6.97 4.55 -12.31
C ALA A 28 -7.13 3.76 -13.63
N ARG A 29 -6.33 2.72 -13.85
CA ARG A 29 -6.38 1.86 -15.03
C ARG A 29 -7.11 0.53 -14.78
N ALA A 30 -7.31 0.15 -13.53
CA ALA A 30 -7.98 -1.09 -13.16
C ALA A 30 -9.44 -1.09 -13.63
N LYS A 31 -9.92 -2.25 -14.08
CA LYS A 31 -11.28 -2.46 -14.62
C LYS A 31 -12.06 -3.50 -13.84
N THR A 32 -11.38 -4.29 -13.01
CA THR A 32 -11.99 -5.43 -12.32
C THR A 32 -11.75 -5.34 -10.81
N ARG A 33 -12.64 -5.97 -10.05
CA ARG A 33 -12.50 -6.12 -8.60
C ARG A 33 -11.21 -6.84 -8.23
N ALA A 34 -10.81 -7.86 -8.98
CA ALA A 34 -9.58 -8.61 -8.72
C ALA A 34 -8.33 -7.72 -8.83
N GLN A 35 -8.24 -6.87 -9.85
CA GLN A 35 -7.15 -5.90 -10.00
C GLN A 35 -7.11 -4.91 -8.83
N LEU A 36 -8.27 -4.37 -8.45
CA LEU A 36 -8.38 -3.45 -7.31
C LEU A 36 -7.97 -4.12 -5.98
N THR A 37 -8.36 -5.38 -5.79
CA THR A 37 -7.98 -6.18 -4.62
C THR A 37 -6.47 -6.38 -4.54
N GLU A 38 -5.82 -6.68 -5.66
CA GLU A 38 -4.37 -6.86 -5.68
C GLU A 38 -3.62 -5.55 -5.38
N LEU A 39 -4.11 -4.42 -5.90
CA LEU A 39 -3.55 -3.10 -5.61
C LEU A 39 -3.72 -2.71 -4.13
N HIS A 40 -4.85 -3.06 -3.52
CA HIS A 40 -5.09 -2.87 -2.09
C HIS A 40 -4.08 -3.68 -1.26
N LYS A 41 -3.93 -4.98 -1.56
CA LYS A 41 -2.96 -5.87 -0.91
C LYS A 41 -1.53 -5.35 -1.03
N ARG A 42 -1.12 -4.90 -2.21
CA ARG A 42 0.23 -4.33 -2.44
C ARG A 42 0.52 -3.09 -1.59
N SER A 43 -0.49 -2.24 -1.39
CA SER A 43 -0.36 -1.06 -0.51
C SER A 43 -0.34 -1.47 0.96
N MET A 44 -1.21 -2.39 1.38
CA MET A 44 -1.25 -2.93 2.75
C MET A 44 0.05 -3.67 3.13
N TYR A 45 0.65 -4.36 2.16
CA TYR A 45 1.90 -5.09 2.38
C TYR A 45 3.05 -4.15 2.77
N LEU A 46 3.10 -2.92 2.25
CA LEU A 46 4.08 -1.91 2.69
C LEU A 46 3.92 -1.54 4.16
N VAL A 47 2.69 -1.46 4.65
CA VAL A 47 2.43 -1.23 6.08
C VAL A 47 2.94 -2.42 6.89
N THR A 48 2.61 -3.64 6.45
CA THR A 48 3.04 -4.88 7.11
C THR A 48 4.56 -4.99 7.18
N LEU A 49 5.27 -4.66 6.10
CA LEU A 49 6.73 -4.65 6.05
C LEU A 49 7.33 -3.68 7.08
N CYS A 50 6.73 -2.50 7.28
CA CYS A 50 7.19 -1.56 8.32
C CYS A 50 7.05 -2.10 9.76
N HIS A 51 6.28 -3.17 9.96
CA HIS A 51 6.15 -3.87 11.24
C HIS A 51 7.03 -5.12 11.35
N ALA A 52 7.64 -5.59 10.25
CA ALA A 52 8.49 -6.77 10.22
C ALA A 52 9.84 -6.53 10.95
N PRO A 53 10.37 -7.52 11.71
CA PRO A 53 11.65 -7.39 12.40
C PRO A 53 12.80 -6.96 11.49
N ALA A 54 12.92 -7.58 10.31
CA ALA A 54 13.98 -7.25 9.36
C ALA A 54 13.99 -5.76 8.94
N TRP A 55 12.82 -5.14 8.79
CA TRP A 55 12.73 -3.71 8.47
C TRP A 55 12.95 -2.82 9.69
N LYS A 56 12.56 -3.28 10.89
CA LYS A 56 12.90 -2.56 12.13
C LYS A 56 14.42 -2.44 12.30
N GLU A 57 15.15 -3.52 11.98
CA GLU A 57 16.60 -3.52 12.00
C GLU A 57 17.20 -2.70 10.85
N ALA A 58 16.81 -2.97 9.61
CA ALA A 58 17.35 -2.29 8.42
C ALA A 58 17.11 -0.77 8.42
N PHE A 59 16.01 -0.31 9.02
CA PHE A 59 15.65 1.11 9.10
C PHE A 59 15.62 1.63 10.54
N ARG A 60 16.47 1.09 11.41
CA ARG A 60 16.60 1.55 12.80
C ARG A 60 16.78 3.08 12.83
N GLY A 61 16.02 3.75 13.70
CA GLY A 61 15.98 5.22 13.80
C GLY A 61 15.07 5.93 12.77
N LYS A 62 14.68 5.28 11.67
CA LYS A 62 13.77 5.84 10.64
C LYS A 62 12.41 5.12 10.58
N ILE A 63 12.32 3.91 11.13
CA ILE A 63 11.17 3.02 11.01
C ILE A 63 9.85 3.65 11.49
N ALA A 64 9.87 4.50 12.52
CA ALA A 64 8.67 5.19 13.00
C ALA A 64 8.08 6.14 11.93
N LYS A 65 8.94 6.91 11.25
CA LYS A 65 8.54 7.79 10.14
C LYS A 65 8.04 6.97 8.95
N MET A 66 8.67 5.82 8.69
CA MET A 66 8.25 4.91 7.62
C MET A 66 6.88 4.28 7.89
N LYS A 67 6.61 3.81 9.11
CA LYS A 67 5.28 3.32 9.53
C LYS A 67 4.21 4.37 9.31
N LYS A 68 4.43 5.59 9.79
CA LYS A 68 3.49 6.71 9.63
C LYS A 68 3.21 6.97 8.14
N ALA A 69 4.26 7.09 7.33
CA ALA A 69 4.11 7.30 5.89
C ALA A 69 3.39 6.15 5.18
N ALA A 70 3.69 4.89 5.54
CA ALA A 70 3.03 3.72 4.97
C ALA A 70 1.54 3.70 5.29
N GLN A 71 1.15 3.99 6.55
CA GLN A 71 -0.26 4.06 6.96
C GLN A 71 -1.00 5.20 6.27
N GLU A 72 -0.41 6.40 6.21
CA GLU A 72 -0.99 7.55 5.50
C GLU A 72 -1.24 7.24 4.01
N GLU A 73 -0.24 6.65 3.35
CA GLU A 73 -0.33 6.32 1.94
C GLU A 73 -1.26 5.15 1.67
N PHE A 74 -1.36 4.18 2.58
CA PHE A 74 -2.35 3.11 2.53
C PHE A 74 -3.77 3.68 2.58
N THR A 75 -4.08 4.53 3.57
CA THR A 75 -5.40 5.17 3.68
C THR A 75 -5.79 5.91 2.41
N LYS A 76 -4.88 6.72 1.85
CA LYS A 76 -5.13 7.46 0.60
C LYS A 76 -5.39 6.52 -0.58
N THR A 77 -4.63 5.42 -0.65
CA THR A 77 -4.71 4.46 -1.74
C THR A 77 -5.98 3.61 -1.64
N ALA A 78 -6.33 3.12 -0.46
CA ALA A 78 -7.58 2.40 -0.21
C ALA A 78 -8.82 3.26 -0.54
N ARG A 79 -8.82 4.54 -0.16
CA ARG A 79 -9.88 5.48 -0.55
C ARG A 79 -9.96 5.67 -2.07
N ALA A 80 -8.82 5.73 -2.76
CA ALA A 80 -8.81 5.81 -4.23
C ALA A 80 -9.35 4.54 -4.89
N ILE A 81 -9.06 3.37 -4.30
CA ILE A 81 -9.58 2.07 -4.72
C ILE A 81 -11.10 2.01 -4.56
N ASN A 82 -11.64 2.39 -3.40
CA ASN A 82 -13.10 2.41 -3.17
C ASN A 82 -13.80 3.34 -4.16
N ARG A 83 -13.29 4.56 -4.38
CA ARG A 83 -13.82 5.47 -5.41
C ARG A 83 -13.76 4.88 -6.82
N SER A 84 -12.72 4.10 -7.14
CA SER A 84 -12.62 3.44 -8.44
C SER A 84 -13.60 2.27 -8.56
N ALA A 85 -13.83 1.51 -7.48
CA ALA A 85 -14.81 0.44 -7.46
C ALA A 85 -16.23 0.98 -7.67
N GLU A 86 -16.58 2.06 -6.97
CA GLU A 86 -17.86 2.77 -7.10
C GLU A 86 -18.10 3.24 -8.55
N LYS A 87 -17.12 3.90 -9.17
CA LYS A 87 -17.21 4.35 -10.58
C LYS A 87 -17.39 3.21 -11.58
N LEU A 88 -16.93 2.01 -11.25
CA LEU A 88 -17.07 0.82 -12.09
C LEU A 88 -18.34 0.02 -11.76
N GLY A 89 -19.18 0.48 -10.81
CA GLY A 89 -20.36 -0.27 -10.36
C GLY A 89 -20.01 -1.56 -9.61
N LEU A 90 -18.78 -1.68 -9.11
CA LEU A 90 -18.31 -2.88 -8.40
C LEU A 90 -18.70 -2.79 -6.92
N ARG A 91 -19.42 -3.80 -6.43
CA ARG A 91 -19.72 -3.95 -5.00
C ARG A 91 -18.45 -4.38 -4.24
N ALA A 92 -17.63 -3.40 -3.86
CA ALA A 92 -16.43 -3.61 -3.06
C ALA A 92 -16.24 -2.47 -2.05
N ASP A 93 -16.01 -2.82 -0.80
CA ASP A 93 -15.68 -1.90 0.29
C ASP A 93 -14.39 -2.40 0.94
N TYR A 94 -13.27 -1.78 0.58
CA TYR A 94 -11.97 -2.16 1.09
C TYR A 94 -11.63 -1.35 2.34
N ASP A 95 -10.98 -2.00 3.31
CA ASP A 95 -10.51 -1.34 4.53
C ASP A 95 -9.62 -0.14 4.22
N THR A 96 -9.94 1.01 4.82
CA THR A 96 -9.16 2.25 4.69
C THR A 96 -8.24 2.52 5.86
N LYS A 97 -8.32 1.70 6.92
CA LYS A 97 -7.47 1.77 8.10
C LYS A 97 -6.72 0.45 8.26
N TRP A 98 -5.48 0.53 8.73
CA TRP A 98 -4.69 -0.66 9.04
C TRP A 98 -4.74 -0.94 10.55
N GLY A 99 -4.93 -2.20 10.92
CA GLY A 99 -5.09 -2.63 12.30
C GLY A 99 -6.55 -2.67 12.75
N PRO A 100 -6.84 -3.21 13.95
CA PRO A 100 -8.20 -3.26 14.48
C PRO A 100 -8.71 -1.82 14.64
N GLY A 101 -9.76 -1.50 13.87
CA GLY A 101 -10.46 -0.23 14.01
C GLY A 101 -11.00 -0.11 15.43
N ARG A 102 -10.46 0.84 16.20
CA ARG A 102 -11.21 1.49 17.27
C ARG A 102 -11.81 2.77 16.73
#